data_AF-W7SDG1-F1
#
_entry.id   AF-W7SDG1-F1
#
_cell.length_a   1.000
_cell.length_b   1.000
_cell.length_c   1.000
_cell.angle_alpha   90.00
_cell.angle_beta   90.00
_cell.angle_gamma   90.00
#
_symmetry.space_group_name_H-M   'P 1'
#
loop_
_entity.id
_entity.type
_entity.pdbx_description
1 polymer ?
#
loop_
_entity_poly.entity_id
_entity_poly.type
_entity_poly.pdbx_seq_one_letter_code
_entity_poly.pdbx_strand_id
1 'polypeptide(L)'
;MLSLQQCRICSIIKMSVYFVREPKGGLYMYFENTNLENLTADQELLVSIMKKHGLECDGGWDYERMTFDKRFDTREGRYYLRVFAYAISGDVGAHDAILTLMKPALGKYYYPHGVEYGDDEVYPAHLVKKCEEILKKVKLELDQFSIEPTNKNNFEPVNAR
;
A
#
# COMPACT_ATOMS: atom_id res chain seq x y z
N MET A 1 20.54 -23.53 50.18
CA MET A 1 21.93 -23.03 50.16
C MET A 1 22.43 -23.17 48.74
N LEU A 2 22.91 -22.07 48.14
CA LEU A 2 23.47 -21.89 46.78
C LEU A 2 22.43 -21.92 45.63
N SER A 3 22.02 -20.81 45.00
CA SER A 3 22.73 -19.67 44.36
C SER A 3 23.27 -20.00 42.96
N LEU A 4 23.11 -19.00 42.06
CA LEU A 4 23.64 -18.81 40.69
C LEU A 4 22.58 -19.02 39.60
N GLN A 5 21.83 -17.98 39.18
CA GLN A 5 22.20 -16.99 38.14
C GLN A 5 22.67 -17.63 36.82
N GLN A 6 21.78 -17.60 35.82
CA GLN A 6 21.93 -17.26 34.39
C GLN A 6 20.59 -17.69 33.75
N CYS A 7 19.82 -16.94 32.96
CA CYS A 7 20.18 -15.95 31.98
C CYS A 7 18.91 -15.11 31.68
N ARG A 8 18.93 -13.82 32.01
CA ARG A 8 18.03 -12.83 31.40
C ARG A 8 18.66 -12.43 30.06
N ILE A 9 18.33 -13.10 28.96
CA ILE A 9 18.54 -12.58 27.60
C ILE A 9 17.45 -13.16 26.68
N CYS A 10 16.88 -12.29 25.86
CA CYS A 10 16.11 -12.58 24.64
C CYS A 10 14.70 -13.18 24.79
N SER A 11 13.73 -12.31 25.07
CA SER A 11 12.42 -12.40 24.42
C SER A 11 12.13 -11.11 23.65
N ILE A 12 13.09 -10.72 22.80
CA ILE A 12 12.90 -9.75 21.73
C ILE A 12 13.12 -10.54 20.45
N ILE A 13 12.10 -11.26 19.99
CA ILE A 13 12.16 -11.93 18.69
C ILE A 13 10.84 -11.69 17.97
N LYS A 14 10.90 -10.70 17.08
CA LYS A 14 10.21 -10.62 15.79
C LYS A 14 8.69 -10.55 15.84
N MET A 15 8.22 -9.31 15.90
CA MET A 15 7.01 -8.88 15.20
C MET A 15 7.27 -8.99 13.69
N SER A 16 7.37 -10.22 13.18
CA SER A 16 7.35 -10.49 11.75
C SER A 16 5.96 -10.09 11.29
N VAL A 17 5.87 -9.00 10.56
CA VAL A 17 4.68 -8.60 9.81
C VAL A 17 4.41 -9.73 8.80
N TYR A 18 3.58 -10.68 9.21
CA TYR A 18 3.10 -11.76 8.35
C TYR A 18 2.06 -11.13 7.41
N PHE A 19 2.50 -10.83 6.19
CA PHE A 19 1.58 -10.60 5.08
C PHE A 19 0.76 -11.88 4.89
N VAL A 20 -0.54 -11.79 5.12
CA VAL A 20 -1.44 -12.89 4.81
C VAL A 20 -1.69 -12.83 3.31
N ARG A 21 -1.45 -13.95 2.62
CA ARG A 21 -1.65 -14.10 1.19
C ARG A 21 -2.86 -14.99 0.99
N GLU A 22 -4.01 -14.42 0.66
CA GLU A 22 -5.18 -15.22 0.27
C GLU A 22 -5.39 -15.07 -1.24
N PRO A 23 -5.14 -16.12 -2.05
CA PRO A 23 -5.70 -16.20 -3.38
C PRO A 23 -7.16 -16.63 -3.22
N LYS A 24 -8.06 -15.69 -2.90
CA LYS A 24 -9.50 -15.95 -3.06
C LYS A 24 -9.79 -15.83 -4.55
N GLY A 25 -10.20 -16.95 -5.18
CA GLY A 25 -10.48 -17.08 -6.62
C GLY A 25 -11.05 -15.81 -7.23
N GLY A 26 -10.15 -15.00 -7.78
CA GLY A 26 -10.38 -13.61 -8.05
C GLY A 26 -9.20 -13.02 -8.80
N LEU A 27 -9.54 -12.28 -9.85
CA LEU A 27 -8.75 -11.48 -10.79
C LEU A 27 -7.56 -10.68 -10.20
N TYR A 28 -7.51 -10.49 -8.88
CA TYR A 28 -6.45 -9.75 -8.19
C TYR A 28 -5.97 -10.47 -6.94
N MET A 29 -4.65 -10.60 -6.82
CA MET A 29 -4.03 -10.96 -5.55
C MET A 29 -3.88 -9.71 -4.68
N TYR A 30 -4.70 -9.60 -3.64
CA TYR A 30 -4.57 -8.54 -2.65
C TYR A 30 -3.49 -8.84 -1.62
N PHE A 31 -2.85 -7.78 -1.16
CA PHE A 31 -1.83 -7.84 -0.12
C PHE A 31 -2.43 -7.44 1.24
N GLU A 32 -2.78 -8.43 2.04
CA GLU A 32 -3.30 -8.20 3.39
C GLU A 32 -2.16 -7.91 4.40
N ASN A 33 -2.47 -7.15 5.45
CA ASN A 33 -1.54 -6.74 6.53
C ASN A 33 -0.40 -5.81 6.10
N THR A 34 -0.56 -5.10 4.97
CA THR A 34 0.35 -4.01 4.60
C THR A 34 0.34 -2.86 5.60
N ASN A 35 -0.78 -2.67 6.32
CA ASN A 35 -1.04 -1.49 7.16
C ASN A 35 -0.85 -0.16 6.41
N LEU A 36 -1.00 -0.17 5.08
CA LEU A 36 -0.99 1.03 4.25
C LEU A 36 -2.39 1.67 4.19
N GLU A 37 -3.43 0.90 4.45
CA GLU A 37 -4.86 1.20 4.22
C GLU A 37 -5.44 2.39 5.00
N ASN A 38 -4.67 2.95 5.95
CA ASN A 38 -5.11 4.08 6.79
C ASN A 38 -4.07 5.21 6.81
N LEU A 39 -3.04 5.15 5.96
CA LEU A 39 -2.03 6.20 5.92
C LEU A 39 -2.52 7.36 5.06
N THR A 40 -2.56 8.53 5.68
CA THR A 40 -2.83 9.82 5.04
C THR A 40 -1.53 10.55 4.77
N ALA A 41 -1.35 11.03 3.54
CA ALA A 41 -0.19 11.81 3.15
C ALA A 41 -0.58 12.90 2.14
N ASP A 42 0.25 13.95 2.08
CA ASP A 42 0.17 14.97 1.05
C ASP A 42 0.43 14.37 -0.35
N GLN A 43 -0.28 14.86 -1.36
CA GLN A 43 -0.17 14.38 -2.74
C GLN A 43 1.25 14.49 -3.29
N GLU A 44 1.94 15.61 -3.11
CA GLU A 44 3.28 15.82 -3.68
C GLU A 44 4.28 14.87 -3.02
N LEU A 45 4.20 14.76 -1.70
CA LEU A 45 5.02 13.84 -0.92
C LEU A 45 4.77 12.38 -1.35
N LEU A 46 3.51 11.97 -1.45
CA LEU A 46 3.12 10.62 -1.83
C LEU A 46 3.64 10.26 -3.23
N VAL A 47 3.43 11.16 -4.21
CA VAL A 47 3.93 10.97 -5.58
C VAL A 47 5.45 10.85 -5.60
N SER A 48 6.17 11.68 -4.84
CA SER A 48 7.63 11.63 -4.79
C SER A 48 8.16 10.30 -4.22
N ILE A 49 7.55 9.79 -3.15
CA ILE A 49 7.90 8.53 -2.50
C ILE A 49 7.57 7.37 -3.45
N MET A 50 6.36 7.33 -4.00
CA MET A 50 5.95 6.26 -4.93
C MET A 50 6.87 6.20 -6.15
N LYS A 51 7.18 7.36 -6.75
CA LYS A 51 8.10 7.46 -7.90
C LYS A 51 9.50 6.97 -7.57
N LYS A 52 10.02 7.25 -6.37
CA LYS A 52 11.33 6.75 -5.89
C LYS A 52 11.37 5.22 -5.83
N HIS A 53 10.25 4.58 -5.50
CA HIS A 53 10.14 3.11 -5.50
C HIS A 53 9.72 2.53 -6.86
N GLY A 54 9.63 3.36 -7.90
CA GLY A 54 9.26 2.99 -9.27
C GLY A 54 7.80 2.62 -9.44
N LEU A 55 6.93 3.17 -8.58
CA LEU A 55 5.48 3.20 -8.75
C LEU A 55 5.15 4.52 -9.45
N GLU A 56 4.70 4.43 -10.70
CA GLU A 56 4.37 5.58 -11.53
C GLU A 56 2.86 5.82 -11.49
N CYS A 57 2.44 7.04 -11.76
CA CYS A 57 1.02 7.39 -11.87
C CYS A 57 0.75 7.72 -13.34
N ASP A 58 0.55 6.69 -14.17
CA ASP A 58 0.26 6.87 -15.59
C ASP A 58 -1.22 7.24 -15.80
N GLY A 59 -1.53 8.50 -15.49
CA GLY A 59 -2.53 9.31 -16.20
C GLY A 59 -3.93 8.70 -16.39
N GLY A 60 -4.57 8.21 -15.33
CA GLY A 60 -6.03 8.17 -15.26
C GLY A 60 -6.52 9.49 -14.70
N TRP A 61 -7.18 10.33 -15.51
CA TRP A 61 -7.80 11.57 -15.02
C TRP A 61 -8.98 11.22 -14.12
N ASP A 62 -8.74 11.17 -12.81
CA ASP A 62 -9.77 11.01 -11.79
C ASP A 62 -9.55 12.08 -10.72
N TYR A 63 -10.59 12.88 -10.47
CA TYR A 63 -10.54 14.02 -9.56
C TYR A 63 -10.46 13.60 -8.09
N GLU A 64 -10.82 12.36 -7.79
CA GLU A 64 -10.93 11.85 -6.42
C GLU A 64 -9.97 10.69 -6.15
N ARG A 65 -9.39 10.07 -7.19
CA ARG A 65 -8.58 8.86 -7.05
C ARG A 65 -7.26 8.99 -7.79
N MET A 66 -6.19 8.51 -7.14
CA MET A 66 -4.90 8.30 -7.76
C MET A 66 -4.55 6.83 -7.75
N THR A 67 -4.02 6.36 -8.87
CA THR A 67 -3.58 4.97 -9.02
C THR A 67 -2.10 4.98 -9.34
N PHE A 68 -1.33 4.29 -8.49
CA PHE A 68 0.09 4.09 -8.71
C PHE A 68 0.32 2.68 -9.18
N ASP A 69 0.95 2.50 -10.32
CA ASP A 69 1.24 1.20 -10.89
C ASP A 69 2.73 0.99 -11.16
N LYS A 70 3.14 -0.27 -11.03
CA LYS A 70 4.48 -0.72 -11.38
C LYS A 70 4.40 -1.97 -12.21
N ARG A 71 4.91 -1.87 -13.44
CA ARG A 71 4.96 -2.98 -14.40
C ARG A 71 6.13 -3.91 -14.09
N PHE A 72 5.86 -5.21 -14.18
CA PHE A 72 6.85 -6.27 -14.14
C PHE A 72 6.69 -7.15 -15.37
N ASP A 73 7.67 -7.09 -16.27
CA ASP A 73 7.75 -7.98 -17.42
C ASP A 73 8.55 -9.23 -17.03
N THR A 74 7.87 -10.37 -16.94
CA THR A 74 8.48 -11.69 -16.63
C THR A 74 8.26 -12.62 -17.82
N ARG A 75 9.03 -13.71 -17.92
CA ARG A 75 8.83 -14.74 -18.95
C ARG A 75 7.40 -15.34 -18.94
N GLU A 76 6.79 -15.38 -17.77
CA GLU A 76 5.43 -15.93 -17.54
C GLU A 76 4.31 -14.97 -17.94
N GLY A 77 4.62 -13.69 -18.14
CA GLY A 77 3.65 -12.67 -18.47
C GLY A 77 4.00 -11.30 -17.91
N ARG A 78 3.09 -10.36 -18.13
CA ARG A 78 3.18 -9.00 -17.62
C ARG A 78 2.30 -8.85 -16.39
N TYR A 79 2.89 -8.38 -15.30
CA TYR A 79 2.21 -8.14 -14.03
C TYR A 79 2.24 -6.66 -13.67
N TYR A 80 1.26 -6.22 -12.91
CA TYR A 80 1.13 -4.85 -12.44
C TYR A 80 0.86 -4.85 -10.95
N LEU A 81 1.80 -4.30 -10.17
CA LEU A 81 1.53 -3.94 -8.78
C LEU A 81 0.81 -2.60 -8.78
N ARG A 82 -0.39 -2.56 -8.20
CA ARG A 82 -1.22 -1.37 -8.12
C ARG A 82 -1.46 -0.97 -6.67
N VAL A 83 -1.24 0.29 -6.38
CA VAL A 83 -1.60 0.93 -5.11
C VAL A 83 -2.63 2.00 -5.42
N PHE A 84 -3.80 1.89 -4.79
CA PHE A 84 -4.87 2.86 -4.97
C PHE A 84 -4.81 3.91 -3.85
N ALA A 85 -5.15 5.14 -4.18
CA ALA A 85 -5.31 6.23 -3.24
C ALA A 85 -6.58 7.02 -3.55
N TYR A 86 -7.25 7.53 -2.52
CA TYR A 86 -8.40 8.42 -2.67
C TYR A 86 -8.16 9.74 -1.93
N ALA A 87 -8.66 10.84 -2.46
CA ALA A 87 -8.58 12.14 -1.82
C ALA A 87 -9.63 12.25 -0.70
N ILE A 88 -9.18 12.57 0.52
CA ILE A 88 -10.09 12.93 1.63
C ILE A 88 -10.45 14.42 1.55
N SER A 89 -9.49 15.24 1.17
CA SER A 89 -9.64 16.69 1.10
C SER A 89 -8.69 17.30 0.09
N GLY A 90 -9.10 18.42 -0.50
CA GLY A 90 -8.33 19.11 -1.53
C GLY A 90 -8.74 18.70 -2.94
N ASP A 91 -7.92 19.07 -3.92
CA ASP A 91 -8.16 18.80 -5.35
C ASP A 91 -6.91 18.15 -5.96
N VAL A 92 -7.08 16.92 -6.46
CA VAL A 92 -6.01 16.14 -7.11
C VAL A 92 -5.48 16.86 -8.34
N GLY A 93 -6.34 17.59 -9.06
CA GLY A 93 -5.97 18.35 -10.25
C GLY A 93 -5.13 19.59 -9.94
N ALA A 94 -5.24 20.14 -8.74
CA ALA A 94 -4.47 21.30 -8.29
C ALA A 94 -3.13 20.93 -7.62
N HIS A 95 -2.82 19.62 -7.51
CA HIS A 95 -1.67 19.10 -6.77
C HIS A 95 -1.66 19.42 -5.27
N ASP A 96 -2.82 19.75 -4.69
CA ASP A 96 -2.99 20.12 -3.29
C ASP A 96 -4.13 19.28 -2.69
N ALA A 97 -3.86 17.97 -2.56
CA ALA A 97 -4.79 17.01 -2.00
C ALA A 97 -4.14 16.16 -0.91
N ILE A 98 -4.92 15.85 0.12
CA ILE A 98 -4.57 14.85 1.13
C ILE A 98 -5.16 13.53 0.69
N LEU A 99 -4.28 12.56 0.43
CA LEU A 99 -4.62 11.26 -0.11
C LEU A 99 -4.53 10.19 0.98
N THR A 100 -5.43 9.22 0.91
CA THR A 100 -5.41 8.01 1.74
C THR A 100 -5.21 6.80 0.88
N LEU A 101 -4.28 5.95 1.29
CA LEU A 101 -3.96 4.72 0.59
C LEU A 101 -4.98 3.61 0.90
N MET A 102 -5.25 2.77 -0.09
CA MET A 102 -6.05 1.56 0.05
C MET A 102 -5.19 0.30 -0.11
N LYS A 103 -5.84 -0.86 -0.04
CA LYS A 103 -5.22 -2.17 -0.23
C LYS A 103 -4.49 -2.25 -1.57
N PRO A 104 -3.18 -2.52 -1.60
CA PRO A 104 -2.49 -2.76 -2.84
C PRO A 104 -2.85 -4.13 -3.40
N ALA A 105 -2.90 -4.20 -4.73
CA ALA A 105 -3.28 -5.38 -5.49
C ALA A 105 -2.19 -5.71 -6.51
N LEU A 106 -1.96 -7.01 -6.74
CA LEU A 106 -1.17 -7.51 -7.85
C LEU A 106 -2.12 -8.10 -8.87
N GLY A 107 -2.08 -7.57 -10.10
CA GLY A 107 -2.83 -8.09 -11.23
C GLY A 107 -1.89 -8.63 -12.30
N LYS A 108 -2.41 -9.55 -13.11
CA LYS A 108 -1.77 -10.00 -14.35
C LYS A 108 -2.49 -9.40 -15.55
N TYR A 109 -1.74 -9.08 -16.60
CA TYR A 109 -2.32 -8.52 -17.81
C TYR A 109 -2.35 -9.56 -18.93
N TYR A 110 -3.55 -9.84 -19.41
CA TYR A 110 -3.81 -10.79 -20.48
C TYR A 110 -4.10 -10.07 -21.80
N TYR A 111 -3.07 -9.96 -22.63
CA TYR A 111 -3.22 -9.49 -24.02
C TYR A 111 -3.55 -10.68 -24.94
N PRO A 112 -4.41 -10.57 -25.98
CA PRO A 112 -5.18 -9.40 -26.43
C PRO A 112 -6.65 -9.36 -25.99
N HIS A 113 -7.22 -10.46 -25.49
CA HIS A 113 -8.66 -10.56 -25.24
C HIS A 113 -9.09 -10.12 -23.83
N GLY A 114 -8.16 -9.91 -22.89
CA GLY A 114 -8.50 -9.59 -21.50
C GLY A 114 -9.32 -10.67 -20.79
N VAL A 115 -9.53 -11.83 -21.43
CA VAL A 115 -10.24 -12.97 -20.87
C VAL A 115 -9.24 -13.81 -20.11
N GLU A 116 -9.48 -13.91 -18.81
CA GLU A 116 -8.59 -14.56 -17.86
C GLU A 116 -8.90 -16.04 -17.83
N TYR A 117 -7.86 -16.85 -18.02
CA TYR A 117 -7.99 -18.30 -18.08
C TYR A 117 -7.96 -18.88 -16.67
N GLY A 118 -9.10 -18.80 -15.97
CA GLY A 118 -9.45 -19.67 -14.85
C GLY A 118 -9.04 -19.23 -13.44
N ASP A 119 -9.68 -19.85 -12.45
CA ASP A 119 -9.54 -19.61 -11.00
C ASP A 119 -8.13 -19.93 -10.41
N ASP A 120 -7.21 -20.45 -11.23
CA ASP A 120 -5.85 -20.87 -10.84
C ASP A 120 -4.77 -19.90 -11.34
N GLU A 121 -4.95 -18.60 -11.06
CA GLU A 121 -3.91 -17.61 -11.35
C GLU A 121 -2.65 -17.85 -10.50
N VAL A 122 -1.58 -18.31 -11.14
CA VAL A 122 -0.29 -18.52 -10.47
C VAL A 122 0.54 -17.25 -10.51
N TYR A 123 0.70 -16.64 -9.33
CA TYR A 123 1.65 -15.56 -9.10
C TYR A 123 2.99 -16.13 -8.64
N PRO A 124 4.10 -15.90 -9.36
CA PRO A 124 5.38 -16.48 -8.99
C PRO A 124 5.89 -15.90 -7.67
N ALA A 125 6.36 -16.76 -6.76
CA ALA A 125 6.72 -16.37 -5.40
C ALA A 125 7.84 -15.31 -5.33
N HIS A 126 8.73 -15.27 -6.33
CA HIS A 126 9.80 -14.27 -6.41
C HIS A 126 9.24 -12.86 -6.68
N LEU A 127 8.20 -12.75 -7.52
CA LEU A 127 7.54 -11.49 -7.83
C LEU A 127 6.79 -10.97 -6.60
N VAL A 128 6.02 -11.86 -5.95
CA VAL A 128 5.28 -11.53 -4.72
C VAL A 128 6.23 -11.01 -3.64
N LYS A 129 7.38 -11.66 -3.41
CA LYS A 129 8.39 -11.19 -2.45
C LYS A 129 8.93 -9.81 -2.81
N LYS A 130 9.19 -9.55 -4.10
CA LYS A 130 9.67 -8.25 -4.58
C LYS A 130 8.63 -7.15 -4.35
N CYS A 131 7.35 -7.44 -4.58
CA CYS A 131 6.24 -6.52 -4.28
C CYS A 131 6.16 -6.25 -2.77
N GLU A 132 6.24 -7.27 -1.93
CA GLU A 132 6.25 -7.11 -0.46
C GLU A 132 7.41 -6.23 0.03
N GLU A 133 8.60 -6.41 -0.52
CA GLU A 133 9.77 -5.57 -0.19
C GLU A 133 9.55 -4.11 -0.58
N ILE A 134 8.97 -3.85 -1.75
CA ILE A 134 8.63 -2.49 -2.20
C ILE A 134 7.60 -1.87 -1.25
N LEU A 135 6.52 -2.58 -0.95
CA LEU A 135 5.45 -2.10 -0.05
C LEU A 135 5.99 -1.81 1.36
N LYS A 136 6.91 -2.64 1.87
CA LYS A 136 7.58 -2.39 3.16
C LYS A 136 8.42 -1.12 3.14
N LYS A 137 9.16 -0.87 2.06
CA LYS A 137 9.98 0.35 1.93
C LYS A 137 9.12 1.61 1.82
N VAL A 138 8.06 1.55 1.01
CA VAL A 138 7.07 2.63 0.89
C VAL A 138 6.47 2.94 2.25
N LYS A 139 6.04 1.91 3.00
CA LYS A 139 5.51 2.08 4.36
C LYS A 139 6.51 2.77 5.28
N LEU A 140 7.75 2.27 5.35
CA LEU A 140 8.78 2.84 6.23
C LEU A 140 9.07 4.31 5.93
N GLU A 141 9.02 4.71 4.66
CA GLU A 141 9.18 6.11 4.28
C GLU A 141 7.94 6.93 4.65
N LEU A 142 6.72 6.43 4.40
CA LEU A 142 5.49 7.13 4.79
C LEU A 142 5.33 7.28 6.31
N ASP A 143 5.79 6.30 7.09
CA ASP A 143 5.82 6.35 8.56
C ASP A 143 6.73 7.48 9.08
N GLN A 144 7.73 7.93 8.31
CA GLN A 144 8.61 9.06 8.67
C GLN A 144 7.95 10.42 8.46
N PHE A 145 7.02 10.50 7.53
CA PHE A 145 6.37 11.74 7.09
C PHE A 145 4.89 11.80 7.45
N SER A 146 4.42 10.87 8.29
CA SER A 146 3.00 10.76 8.63
C SER A 146 2.51 12.07 9.26
N ILE A 147 1.56 12.70 8.59
CA ILE A 147 0.80 13.80 9.14
C ILE A 147 -0.34 13.13 9.89
N GLU A 148 -0.33 13.18 11.23
CA GLU A 148 -1.50 12.83 12.03
C GLU A 148 -2.68 13.66 11.49
N PRO A 149 -3.81 13.03 11.08
CA PRO A 149 -4.96 13.79 10.64
C PRO A 149 -5.36 14.72 11.78
N THR A 150 -5.21 16.02 11.57
CA THR A 150 -5.56 17.01 12.59
C THR A 150 -7.03 16.81 12.94
N ASN A 151 -7.25 16.39 14.18
CA ASN A 151 -8.54 16.14 14.80
C ASN A 151 -9.52 17.30 14.53
N LYS A 152 -10.43 17.11 13.56
CA LYS A 152 -11.60 18.00 13.40
C LYS A 152 -12.67 17.65 14.44
N ASN A 153 -12.37 17.84 15.71
CA ASN A 153 -13.37 17.89 16.78
C ASN A 153 -13.13 19.13 17.65
N ASN A 154 -13.20 20.30 17.03
CA ASN A 154 -13.47 21.56 17.73
C ASN A 154 -14.51 22.33 16.90
N PHE A 155 -15.70 21.75 16.77
CA PHE A 155 -16.89 22.54 16.53
C PHE A 155 -17.54 22.72 17.91
N GLU A 156 -17.10 23.75 18.65
CA GLU A 156 -17.89 24.20 19.78
C GLU A 156 -19.26 24.60 19.22
N PRO A 157 -20.38 24.06 19.73
CA PRO A 157 -21.67 24.57 19.35
C PRO A 157 -21.71 26.03 19.79
N VAL A 158 -21.73 26.93 18.80
CA VAL A 158 -22.02 28.34 19.02
C VAL A 158 -23.31 28.40 19.84
N ASN A 159 -23.17 28.87 21.07
CA ASN A 159 -24.26 29.04 22.02
C ASN A 159 -25.44 29.73 21.32
N ALA A 160 -26.46 28.95 20.97
CA ALA A 160 -27.70 29.45 20.42
C ALA A 160 -28.56 29.93 21.60
N ARG A 161 -28.29 31.18 22.01
CA ARG A 161 -29.11 32.07 22.85
C ARG A 161 -29.53 31.55 24.23
#